data_AF-A0A1Q9S358-F1
#
_entry.id   AF-A0A1Q9S358-F1
#
_cell.length_a   1.000
_cell.length_b   1.000
_cell.length_c   1.000
_cell.angle_alpha   90.00
_cell.angle_beta   90.00
_cell.angle_gamma   90.00
#
_symmetry.space_group_name_H-M   'P 1'
#
loop_
_entity.id
_entity.type
_entity.pdbx_description
1 polymer ?
#
loop_
_entity_poly.entity_id
_entity_poly.type
_entity_poly.pdbx_seq_one_letter_code
_entity_poly.pdbx_strand_id
1 'polypeptide(L)'
;MYLSPEGQGSYDNLFAFAERAAAASPSLTFLVIAAAYDYEDQNEKIWKEARIHRALDALLGNLAGPAGGRGIHAAGDRRWAAYGLVSAGRAAEAVPLFGQLGIDASGRPWEDFGDNAVDAFESFRRRACAATRT
;
A
#
# COMPACT_ATOMS: atom_id res chain seq x y z
N MET A 1 -2.67 -14.06 9.29
CA MET A 1 -2.72 -15.06 8.21
C MET A 1 -1.71 -14.59 7.18
N TYR A 2 -0.53 -15.22 7.16
CA TYR A 2 0.51 -14.91 6.19
C TYR A 2 0.00 -15.35 4.80
N LEU A 3 -0.03 -14.42 3.84
CA LEU A 3 -0.23 -14.73 2.42
C LEU A 3 1.09 -15.13 1.75
N SER A 4 2.11 -15.46 2.52
CA SER A 4 3.36 -16.01 2.00
C SER A 4 3.07 -17.40 1.41
N PRO A 5 3.38 -17.62 0.11
CA PRO A 5 3.30 -18.95 -0.47
C PRO A 5 4.47 -19.77 0.09
N GLU A 6 4.33 -20.32 1.29
CA GLU A 6 5.18 -21.40 1.77
C GLU A 6 4.78 -22.69 1.04
N GLY A 7 5.09 -22.72 -0.25
CA GLY A 7 4.74 -23.76 -1.21
C GLY A 7 4.86 -23.23 -2.64
N GLN A 8 4.91 -24.12 -3.64
CA GLN A 8 4.99 -23.84 -5.08
C GLN A 8 3.81 -23.02 -5.68
N GLY A 9 3.13 -22.20 -4.89
CA GLY A 9 2.20 -21.20 -5.39
C GLY A 9 2.97 -20.02 -5.95
N SER A 10 2.94 -19.83 -7.27
CA SER A 10 3.52 -18.62 -7.90
C SER A 10 2.84 -17.36 -7.34
N TYR A 11 3.61 -16.30 -7.12
CA TYR A 11 3.06 -14.95 -6.87
C TYR A 11 2.04 -14.52 -7.93
N ASP A 12 2.08 -15.10 -9.14
CA ASP A 12 1.04 -14.93 -10.16
C ASP A 12 -0.35 -15.31 -9.65
N ASN A 13 -0.47 -16.39 -8.88
CA ASN A 13 -1.75 -16.81 -8.29
C ASN A 13 -2.21 -15.82 -7.21
N LEU A 14 -1.27 -15.28 -6.42
CA LEU A 14 -1.56 -14.28 -5.40
C LEU A 14 -2.05 -12.97 -6.05
N PHE A 15 -1.35 -12.48 -7.06
CA PHE A 15 -1.79 -11.31 -7.84
C PHE A 15 -3.13 -11.56 -8.51
N ALA A 16 -3.33 -12.70 -9.17
CA ALA A 16 -4.60 -13.02 -9.81
C ALA A 16 -5.77 -13.09 -8.81
N PHE A 17 -5.52 -13.61 -7.60
CA PHE A 17 -6.50 -13.58 -6.52
C PHE A 17 -6.80 -12.13 -6.09
N ALA A 18 -5.79 -11.32 -5.81
CA ALA A 18 -5.94 -9.94 -5.38
C ALA A 18 -6.67 -9.08 -6.42
N GLU A 19 -6.34 -9.23 -7.70
CA GLU A 19 -6.98 -8.52 -8.81
C GLU A 19 -8.45 -8.92 -8.96
N ARG A 20 -8.78 -10.22 -8.86
CA ARG A 20 -10.19 -10.68 -8.86
C ARG A 20 -10.97 -10.16 -7.66
N ALA A 21 -10.35 -10.14 -6.47
CA ALA A 21 -10.98 -9.61 -5.26
C ALA A 21 -11.26 -8.10 -5.40
N ALA A 22 -10.30 -7.33 -5.91
CA ALA A 22 -10.46 -5.91 -6.19
C ALA A 22 -11.55 -5.62 -7.23
N ALA A 23 -11.65 -6.46 -8.27
CA ALA A 23 -12.70 -6.35 -9.28
C ALA A 23 -14.11 -6.66 -8.72
N ALA A 24 -14.19 -7.60 -7.77
CA ALA A 24 -15.45 -7.95 -7.11
C ALA A 24 -15.88 -6.92 -6.05
N SER A 25 -14.91 -6.31 -5.36
CA SER A 25 -15.15 -5.26 -4.36
C SER A 25 -14.00 -4.25 -4.33
N PRO A 26 -14.26 -2.97 -4.65
CA PRO A 26 -13.24 -1.91 -4.58
C PRO A 26 -12.61 -1.72 -3.19
N SER A 27 -13.29 -2.16 -2.12
CA SER A 27 -12.72 -2.16 -0.76
C SER A 27 -11.56 -3.14 -0.59
N LEU A 28 -11.38 -4.08 -1.51
CA LEU A 28 -10.32 -5.08 -1.48
C LEU A 28 -9.13 -4.71 -2.39
N THR A 29 -9.13 -3.52 -3.00
CA THR A 29 -8.02 -3.06 -3.86
C THR A 29 -6.68 -3.04 -3.14
N PHE A 30 -6.65 -2.82 -1.82
CA PHE A 30 -5.41 -2.86 -1.03
C PHE A 30 -4.69 -4.21 -1.12
N LEU A 31 -5.38 -5.32 -1.40
CA LEU A 31 -4.76 -6.65 -1.52
C LEU A 31 -3.74 -6.72 -2.65
N VAL A 32 -3.92 -5.95 -3.72
CA VAL A 32 -2.95 -5.89 -4.83
C VAL A 32 -1.66 -5.19 -4.36
N ILE A 33 -1.80 -4.18 -3.49
CA ILE A 33 -0.66 -3.47 -2.90
C ILE A 33 0.04 -4.35 -1.87
N ALA A 34 -0.72 -5.10 -1.05
CA ALA A 34 -0.16 -6.07 -0.12
C ALA A 34 0.59 -7.20 -0.84
N ALA A 35 0.09 -7.69 -1.97
CA ALA A 35 0.80 -8.68 -2.78
C ALA A 35 2.11 -8.12 -3.38
N ALA A 36 2.14 -6.84 -3.77
CA ALA A 36 3.37 -6.19 -4.22
C ALA A 36 4.39 -6.01 -3.10
N TYR A 37 3.92 -5.65 -1.91
CA TYR A 37 4.74 -5.60 -0.71
C TYR A 37 5.36 -6.96 -0.40
N ASP A 38 4.56 -8.02 -0.33
CA ASP A 38 5.09 -9.36 -0.05
C ASP A 38 6.08 -9.83 -1.15
N TYR A 39 5.94 -9.36 -2.39
CA TYR A 39 6.82 -9.70 -3.53
C TYR A 39 8.07 -8.82 -3.65
N GLU A 40 8.17 -7.69 -2.95
CA GLU A 40 9.21 -6.69 -3.24
C GLU A 40 10.63 -7.20 -2.95
N ASP A 41 10.78 -8.10 -1.97
CA ASP A 41 12.03 -8.79 -1.65
C ASP A 41 12.53 -9.68 -2.81
N GLN A 42 11.62 -10.16 -3.67
CA GLN A 42 11.97 -10.93 -4.86
C GLN A 42 12.37 -10.01 -6.02
N ASN A 43 11.63 -8.91 -6.19
CA ASN A 43 11.87 -7.96 -7.26
C ASN A 43 11.20 -6.60 -7.00
N GLU A 44 11.98 -5.64 -6.50
CA GLU A 44 11.53 -4.26 -6.24
C GLU A 44 10.90 -3.56 -7.46
N LYS A 45 11.20 -4.02 -8.70
CA LYS A 45 10.60 -3.44 -9.92
C LYS A 45 9.08 -3.65 -10.00
N ILE A 46 8.50 -4.51 -9.16
CA ILE A 46 7.05 -4.71 -9.05
C ILE A 46 6.31 -3.38 -8.87
N TRP A 47 6.90 -2.45 -8.11
CA TRP A 47 6.32 -1.13 -7.85
C TRP A 47 6.22 -0.24 -9.09
N LYS A 48 6.89 -0.59 -10.19
CA LYS A 48 6.82 0.12 -11.48
C LYS A 48 5.83 -0.51 -12.44
N GLU A 49 5.22 -1.64 -12.09
CA GLU A 49 4.30 -2.33 -12.99
C GLU A 49 2.95 -1.61 -13.08
N ALA A 50 2.40 -1.61 -14.29
CA ALA A 50 1.12 -0.97 -14.58
C ALA A 50 -0.05 -1.52 -13.74
N ARG A 51 0.02 -2.78 -13.29
CA ARG A 51 -0.99 -3.36 -12.39
C ARG A 51 -1.00 -2.67 -11.02
N ILE A 52 0.18 -2.33 -10.50
CA ILE A 52 0.32 -1.67 -9.20
C ILE A 52 -0.10 -0.22 -9.30
N HIS A 53 0.29 0.48 -10.36
CA HIS A 53 -0.16 1.85 -10.59
C HIS A 53 -1.68 1.95 -10.68
N ARG A 54 -2.34 1.06 -11.44
CA ARG A 54 -3.80 1.01 -11.53
C ARG A 54 -4.46 0.72 -10.18
N ALA A 55 -3.89 -0.17 -9.37
CA ALA A 55 -4.40 -0.45 -8.04
C ALA A 55 -4.26 0.74 -7.09
N LEU A 56 -3.13 1.46 -7.13
CA LEU A 56 -2.94 2.69 -6.37
C LEU A 56 -3.95 3.77 -6.76
N ASP A 57 -4.19 3.97 -8.06
CA ASP A 57 -5.17 4.94 -8.55
C ASP A 57 -6.60 4.59 -8.09
N ALA A 58 -6.97 3.31 -8.17
CA ALA A 58 -8.28 2.84 -7.70
C ALA A 58 -8.43 3.00 -6.17
N LEU A 59 -7.39 2.71 -5.40
CA LEU A 59 -7.40 2.85 -3.95
C LEU A 59 -7.52 4.32 -3.52
N LEU A 60 -6.79 5.22 -4.20
CA LEU A 60 -6.92 6.68 -3.99
C LEU A 60 -8.32 7.18 -4.35
N GLY A 61 -8.89 6.70 -5.47
CA GLY A 61 -10.26 7.02 -5.86
C GLY A 61 -11.28 6.58 -4.80
N ASN A 62 -11.12 5.38 -4.23
CA ASN A 62 -11.97 4.89 -3.16
C ASN A 62 -11.83 5.73 -1.87
N LEU A 63 -10.60 6.07 -1.47
CA LEU A 63 -10.31 6.90 -0.31
C LEU A 63 -10.84 8.34 -0.42
N ALA A 64 -10.96 8.87 -1.65
CA ALA A 64 -11.58 10.17 -1.90
C ALA A 64 -13.12 10.13 -1.78
N GLY A 65 -13.73 8.95 -1.92
CA GLY A 65 -15.17 8.76 -1.82
C GLY A 65 -15.70 8.75 -0.37
N PRO A 66 -16.97 9.10 -0.13
CA PRO A 66 -17.55 9.12 1.23
C PRO A 66 -17.51 7.75 1.92
N ALA A 67 -17.73 6.67 1.16
CA ALA A 67 -17.76 5.30 1.68
C ALA A 67 -16.38 4.78 2.07
N GLY A 68 -15.36 5.01 1.24
CA GLY A 68 -14.00 4.56 1.50
C GLY A 68 -13.24 5.46 2.47
N GLY A 69 -13.35 6.79 2.33
CA GLY A 69 -12.57 7.75 3.11
C GLY A 69 -12.95 7.86 4.60
N ARG A 70 -14.17 7.44 4.98
CA ARG A 70 -14.69 7.52 6.35
C ARG A 70 -15.03 6.16 6.96
N GLY A 71 -14.82 5.07 6.23
CA GLY A 71 -15.07 3.71 6.70
C GLY A 71 -14.08 3.26 7.78
N ILE A 72 -14.42 2.19 8.51
CA ILE A 72 -13.58 1.62 9.57
C ILE A 72 -12.21 1.13 9.06
N HIS A 73 -12.09 0.83 7.76
CA HIS A 73 -10.86 0.35 7.13
C HIS A 73 -10.02 1.48 6.51
N ALA A 74 -10.52 2.72 6.50
CA ALA A 74 -9.90 3.83 5.79
C ALA A 74 -8.47 4.13 6.27
N ALA A 75 -8.17 3.92 7.55
CA ALA A 75 -6.80 4.06 8.07
C ALA A 75 -5.87 2.98 7.51
N GLY A 76 -6.31 1.72 7.45
CA GLY A 76 -5.54 0.63 6.85
C GLY A 76 -5.26 0.87 5.37
N ASP A 77 -6.27 1.29 4.62
CA ASP A 77 -6.14 1.62 3.20
C ASP A 77 -5.16 2.77 2.95
N ARG A 78 -5.17 3.80 3.81
CA ARG A 78 -4.18 4.90 3.75
C ARG A 78 -2.76 4.41 3.99
N ARG A 79 -2.54 3.48 4.92
CA ARG A 79 -1.20 2.94 5.21
C ARG A 79 -0.65 2.19 4.00
N TRP A 80 -1.45 1.30 3.40
CA TRP A 80 -1.09 0.60 2.17
C TRP A 80 -0.84 1.55 0.99
N ALA A 81 -1.75 2.51 0.77
CA ALA A 81 -1.59 3.50 -0.29
C ALA A 81 -0.32 4.35 -0.09
N ALA A 82 -0.06 4.82 1.13
CA ALA A 82 1.12 5.64 1.43
C ALA A 82 2.42 4.88 1.19
N TYR A 83 2.50 3.61 1.62
CA TYR A 83 3.64 2.74 1.34
C TYR A 83 3.85 2.58 -0.16
N GLY A 84 2.82 2.09 -0.86
CA GLY A 84 2.91 1.76 -2.27
C GLY A 84 3.21 2.98 -3.15
N LEU A 85 2.67 4.16 -2.83
CA LEU A 85 2.98 5.41 -3.56
C LEU A 85 4.44 5.81 -3.42
N VAL A 86 5.01 5.75 -2.22
CA VAL A 86 6.43 6.08 -2.02
C VAL A 86 7.33 5.06 -2.74
N SER A 87 7.01 3.77 -2.67
CA SER A 87 7.76 2.70 -3.36
C SER A 87 7.64 2.80 -4.90
N ALA A 88 6.46 3.17 -5.40
CA ALA A 88 6.23 3.44 -6.83
C ALA A 88 6.91 4.73 -7.33
N GLY A 89 7.51 5.55 -6.45
CA GLY A 89 8.12 6.84 -6.79
C GLY A 89 7.12 7.98 -6.96
N ARG A 90 5.88 7.77 -6.54
CA ARG A 90 4.76 8.74 -6.51
C ARG A 90 4.65 9.40 -5.14
N ALA A 91 5.80 9.70 -4.54
CA ALA A 91 5.93 10.12 -3.14
C ALA A 91 5.13 11.40 -2.80
N ALA A 92 4.99 12.34 -3.73
CA ALA A 92 4.20 13.56 -3.52
C ALA A 92 2.72 13.28 -3.21
N GLU A 93 2.13 12.24 -3.83
CA GLU A 93 0.73 11.86 -3.64
C GLU A 93 0.48 11.21 -2.26
N ALA A 94 1.52 10.70 -1.61
CA ALA A 94 1.43 10.10 -0.29
C ALA A 94 1.32 11.13 0.85
N VAL A 95 1.73 12.38 0.62
CA VAL A 95 1.75 13.45 1.65
C VAL A 95 0.40 13.66 2.34
N PRO A 96 -0.74 13.84 1.62
CA PRO A 96 -2.04 14.00 2.27
C PRO A 96 -2.45 12.76 3.09
N LEU A 97 -2.03 11.55 2.69
CA LEU A 97 -2.31 10.32 3.43
C LEU A 97 -1.55 10.29 4.76
N PHE A 98 -0.26 10.63 4.74
CA PHE A 98 0.53 10.77 5.97
C PHE A 98 -0.02 11.87 6.89
N GLY A 99 -0.52 12.98 6.32
CA GLY A 99 -1.18 14.03 7.10
C GLY A 99 -2.44 13.52 7.84
N GLN A 100 -3.21 12.63 7.21
CA GLN A 100 -4.40 12.02 7.80
C GLN A 100 -4.08 10.91 8.82
N LEU A 101 -2.97 10.20 8.64
CA LEU A 101 -2.47 9.20 9.60
C LEU A 101 -1.78 9.86 10.81
N GLY A 102 -1.22 11.05 10.65
CA GLY A 102 -0.51 11.76 11.70
C GLY A 102 0.78 11.03 12.10
N ILE A 103 0.81 10.53 13.34
CA ILE A 103 1.93 9.75 13.91
C ILE A 103 1.58 8.26 14.07
N ASP A 104 0.42 7.85 13.57
CA ASP A 104 -0.05 6.48 13.73
C ASP A 104 0.66 5.53 12.76
N ALA A 105 1.73 4.93 13.28
CA ALA A 105 2.50 3.86 12.64
C ALA A 105 1.99 2.45 13.01
N SER A 106 0.79 2.30 13.60
CA SER A 106 0.23 0.99 13.91
C SER A 106 -0.33 0.30 12.65
N GLY A 107 -0.38 -1.03 12.65
CA GLY A 107 -0.96 -1.81 11.55
C GLY A 107 -0.04 -2.01 10.35
N ARG A 108 -0.42 -2.92 9.44
CA ARG A 108 0.32 -3.18 8.19
C ARG A 108 0.29 -1.96 7.25
N PRO A 109 1.37 -1.74 6.46
CA PRO A 109 2.59 -2.58 6.41
C PRO A 109 3.60 -2.32 7.53
N TRP A 110 3.42 -1.26 8.33
CA TRP A 110 4.43 -0.82 9.29
C TRP A 110 4.72 -1.84 10.39
N GLU A 111 3.71 -2.57 10.86
CA GLU A 111 3.89 -3.61 11.89
C GLU A 111 4.84 -4.73 11.47
N ASP A 112 5.00 -4.98 10.17
CA ASP A 112 5.89 -6.02 9.65
C ASP A 112 7.38 -5.65 9.85
N PHE A 113 7.68 -4.37 10.14
CA PHE A 113 9.02 -3.90 10.54
C PHE A 113 9.33 -4.13 12.03
N GLY A 114 8.39 -4.72 12.80
CA GLY A 114 8.57 -5.04 14.21
C GLY A 114 8.89 -3.81 15.07
N ASP A 115 9.95 -3.91 15.87
CA ASP A 115 10.42 -2.82 16.75
C ASP A 115 10.78 -1.53 15.99
N ASN A 116 11.02 -1.63 14.67
CA ASN A 116 11.36 -0.51 13.80
C ASN A 116 10.15 0.12 13.08
N ALA A 117 8.91 -0.27 13.41
CA ALA A 117 7.70 0.23 12.72
C ALA A 117 7.62 1.76 12.64
N VAL A 118 7.91 2.44 13.76
CA VAL A 118 7.91 3.92 13.82
C VAL A 118 8.99 4.51 12.94
N ASP A 119 10.20 3.94 12.95
CA ASP A 119 11.32 4.43 12.15
C ASP A 119 11.07 4.24 10.64
N ALA A 120 10.51 3.09 10.25
CA ALA A 120 10.11 2.81 8.87
C ALA A 120 9.03 3.78 8.38
N PHE A 121 7.98 3.98 9.19
CA PHE A 121 6.92 4.95 8.90
C PHE A 121 7.47 6.36 8.72
N GLU A 122 8.32 6.82 9.65
CA GLU A 122 8.94 8.15 9.59
C GLU A 122 9.87 8.31 8.38
N SER A 123 10.62 7.26 8.03
CA SER A 123 11.47 7.25 6.83
C SER A 123 10.65 7.47 5.56
N PHE A 124 9.55 6.73 5.39
CA PHE A 124 8.64 6.89 4.25
C PHE A 124 7.97 8.28 4.24
N ARG A 125 7.55 8.78 5.42
CA ARG A 125 6.96 10.11 5.56
C ARG A 125 7.95 11.22 5.15
N ARG A 126 9.22 11.11 5.55
CA ARG A 126 10.27 12.07 5.16
C ARG A 126 10.54 12.04 3.66
N ARG A 127 10.56 10.85 3.04
CA ARG A 127 10.70 10.68 1.58
C ARG A 127 9.54 11.35 0.83
N ALA A 128 8.31 11.16 1.30
CA ALA A 128 7.12 11.83 0.75
C ALA A 128 7.25 13.35 0.79
N CYS A 129 7.60 13.92 1.95
CA CYS A 129 7.78 15.36 2.14
C CYS A 129 9.01 15.95 1.42
N ALA A 130 9.98 15.14 1.01
CA ALA A 130 11.11 15.60 0.22
C ALA A 130 10.74 15.74 -1.26
N ALA A 131 9.88 14.85 -1.78
CA ALA A 131 9.45 14.83 -3.17
C ALA A 131 8.57 16.03 -3.58
N THR A 132 8.02 16.79 -2.63
CA THR A 132 7.23 18.00 -2.90
C THR A 132 8.07 19.28 -2.97
N ARG A 133 9.38 19.19 -2.71
CA ARG A 133 10.30 20.35 -2.72
C ARG A 133 11.08 20.49 -4.03
N THR A 134 11.00 19.50 -4.90
CA THR A 134 11.61 19.43 -6.23
C THR A 134 10.61 19.85 -7.29
#